data_AF-A0A926QHZ9-F1
#
_entry.id   AF-A0A926QHZ9-F1
#
_cell.length_a   1.000
_cell.length_b   1.000
_cell.length_c   1.000
_cell.angle_alpha   90.00
_cell.angle_beta   90.00
_cell.angle_gamma   90.00
#
_symmetry.space_group_name_H-M   'P 1'
#
loop_
_entity.id
_entity.type
_entity.pdbx_description
1 polymer ?
#
loop_
_entity_poly.entity_id
_entity_poly.type
_entity_poly.pdbx_seq_one_letter_code
_entity_poly.pdbx_strand_id
1 'polypeptide(L)'
;MIDDCRQGRIGIHYQPGHPHGFCTSIYMGEAAYCRPLWDPDGLVAEMKTRTAQYPDGLRQATIAKFLWEADFSVANAKKAIGRNDVSYAAGHLFRTVSCMVQVLFVCNGVYLLNEKGAVAQCDRFPKAPIDFESRIREGFACLSADRSDLSKAIGLFETLVRETKKIAS
;
A
#
# COMPACT_ATOMS: atom_id res chain seq x y z
N MET A 1 18.49 -1.71 9.10
CA MET A 1 17.32 -1.04 8.49
C MET A 1 17.52 -0.70 7.02
N ILE A 2 18.42 0.23 6.63
CA ILE A 2 18.67 0.53 5.20
C ILE A 2 19.15 -0.73 4.47
N ASP A 3 20.10 -1.47 5.06
CA ASP A 3 20.60 -2.72 4.47
C ASP A 3 19.53 -3.81 4.40
N ASP A 4 18.61 -3.86 5.37
CA ASP A 4 17.46 -4.78 5.34
C ASP A 4 16.54 -4.46 4.17
N CYS A 5 16.16 -3.19 4.01
CA CYS A 5 15.31 -2.75 2.91
C CYS A 5 15.98 -3.02 1.55
N ARG A 6 17.28 -2.72 1.41
CA ARG A 6 18.05 -3.02 0.18
C ARG A 6 18.09 -4.51 -0.14
N GLN A 7 18.08 -5.36 0.88
CA GLN A 7 18.02 -6.82 0.76
C GLN A 7 16.57 -7.35 0.70
N GLY A 8 15.57 -6.47 0.56
CA GLY A 8 14.16 -6.85 0.42
C GLY A 8 13.50 -7.32 1.72
N ARG A 9 14.13 -7.13 2.88
CA ARG A 9 13.56 -7.49 4.17
C ARG A 9 12.63 -6.38 4.67
N ILE A 10 11.32 -6.67 4.65
CA ILE A 10 10.26 -5.77 5.09
C ILE A 10 9.47 -6.45 6.20
N GLY A 11 9.41 -5.82 7.37
CA GLY A 11 8.55 -6.20 8.49
C GLY A 11 7.25 -5.40 8.48
N ILE A 12 6.21 -5.98 9.07
CA ILE A 12 4.97 -5.27 9.42
C ILE A 12 4.66 -5.52 10.90
N HIS A 13 4.46 -4.44 11.65
CA HIS A 13 4.25 -4.50 13.09
C HIS A 13 2.94 -3.83 13.46
N TYR A 14 2.21 -4.40 14.43
CA TYR A 14 1.07 -3.71 15.01
C TYR A 14 1.56 -2.50 15.80
N GLN A 15 1.01 -1.33 15.48
CA GLN A 15 1.28 -0.09 16.18
C GLN A 15 0.02 0.77 16.21
N PRO A 16 -0.42 1.25 17.39
CA PRO A 16 -1.53 2.19 17.47
C PRO A 16 -1.30 3.41 16.56
N GLY A 17 -2.31 3.78 15.79
CA GLY A 17 -2.24 4.90 14.84
C GLY A 17 -1.89 4.51 13.40
N HIS A 18 -1.55 3.24 13.13
CA HIS A 18 -1.36 2.71 11.77
C HIS A 18 -2.39 1.61 11.47
N PRO A 19 -3.54 1.93 10.84
CA PRO A 19 -4.62 0.97 10.62
C PRO A 19 -4.21 -0.23 9.74
N HIS A 20 -3.22 -0.08 8.86
CA HIS A 20 -2.68 -1.19 8.07
C HIS A 20 -1.60 -1.99 8.82
N GLY A 21 -0.90 -1.36 9.75
CA GLY A 21 0.33 -1.83 10.37
C GLY A 21 1.55 -1.01 9.95
N PHE A 22 2.51 -0.91 10.86
CA PHE A 22 3.76 -0.19 10.67
C PHE A 22 4.71 -1.01 9.80
N CYS A 23 4.93 -0.57 8.56
CA CYS A 23 5.84 -1.21 7.62
C CYS A 23 7.26 -0.65 7.81
N THR A 24 8.24 -1.51 8.07
CA THR A 24 9.61 -1.08 8.40
C THR A 24 10.32 -0.30 7.29
N SER A 25 9.82 -0.36 6.05
CA SER A 25 10.30 0.42 4.91
C SER A 25 10.11 1.93 5.08
N ILE A 26 9.22 2.37 5.98
CA ILE A 26 9.01 3.78 6.33
C ILE A 26 10.32 4.48 6.68
N TYR A 27 11.17 3.85 7.48
CA TYR A 27 12.42 4.44 7.94
C TYR A 27 13.38 4.75 6.78
N MET A 28 13.33 3.95 5.70
CA MET A 28 14.12 4.24 4.50
C MET A 28 13.59 5.48 3.77
N GLY A 29 12.26 5.65 3.74
CA GLY A 29 11.62 6.86 3.23
C GLY A 29 11.93 8.09 4.10
N GLU A 30 11.92 7.95 5.42
CA GLU A 30 12.27 9.04 6.33
C GLU A 30 13.72 9.51 6.11
N ALA A 31 14.66 8.57 6.00
CA ALA A 31 16.04 8.89 5.62
C ALA A 31 16.11 9.58 4.25
N ALA A 32 15.38 9.08 3.25
CA ALA A 32 15.35 9.66 1.91
C ALA A 32 14.81 11.10 1.89
N TYR A 33 13.75 11.39 2.64
CA TYR A 33 13.04 12.67 2.58
C TYR A 33 13.45 13.69 3.64
N CYS A 34 14.13 13.27 4.71
CA CYS A 34 14.52 14.19 5.78
C CYS A 34 15.36 15.38 5.26
N ARG A 35 15.25 16.52 5.94
CA ARG A 35 16.12 17.67 5.71
C ARG A 35 17.10 17.78 6.89
N PRO A 36 18.41 17.58 6.68
CA PRO A 36 19.38 17.78 7.74
C PRO A 36 19.34 19.24 8.21
N LEU A 37 19.21 19.45 9.53
CA LEU A 37 19.34 20.78 10.15
C LEU A 37 20.73 20.98 10.76
N TRP A 38 21.34 19.88 11.23
CA TRP A 38 22.69 19.83 11.80
C TRP A 38 23.25 18.42 11.58
N ASP A 39 24.36 18.29 10.84
CA ASP A 39 24.99 17.00 10.49
C ASP A 39 26.53 17.17 10.37
N PRO A 40 27.23 17.56 11.45
CA PRO A 40 28.66 17.85 11.40
C PRO A 40 29.52 16.63 11.02
N ASP A 41 29.03 15.43 11.32
CA ASP A 41 29.72 14.16 11.04
C ASP A 41 29.27 13.52 9.71
N GLY A 42 28.33 14.14 8.99
CA GLY A 42 27.88 13.68 7.66
C GLY A 42 27.08 12.37 7.65
N LEU A 43 26.59 11.91 8.80
CA LEU A 43 25.87 10.63 8.93
C LEU A 43 24.54 10.66 8.19
N VAL A 44 23.81 11.79 8.24
CA VAL A 44 22.55 11.93 7.51
C VAL A 44 22.81 12.04 6.01
N ALA A 45 23.86 12.78 5.61
CA ALA A 45 24.28 12.85 4.21
C ALA A 45 24.62 11.46 3.62
N GLU A 46 25.31 10.61 4.38
CA GLU A 46 25.59 9.22 3.99
C GLU A 46 24.30 8.42 3.80
N MET A 47 23.38 8.47 4.78
CA MET A 47 22.09 7.79 4.68
C MET A 47 21.30 8.24 3.46
N LYS A 48 21.21 9.55 3.21
CA LYS A 48 20.51 10.11 2.04
C LYS A 48 21.10 9.59 0.73
N THR A 49 22.42 9.53 0.62
CA THR A 49 23.12 8.97 -0.55
C THR A 49 22.73 7.52 -0.79
N ARG A 50 22.65 6.71 0.28
CA ARG A 50 22.26 5.29 0.21
C ARG A 50 20.79 5.05 -0.12
N THR A 51 19.94 6.08 0.00
CA THR A 51 18.49 6.04 -0.27
C THR A 51 18.06 6.82 -1.51
N ALA A 52 18.96 7.56 -2.15
CA ALA A 52 18.65 8.47 -3.25
C ALA A 52 18.02 7.76 -4.46
N GLN A 53 18.51 6.55 -4.75
CA GLN A 53 17.89 5.65 -5.71
C GLN A 53 17.02 4.63 -5.00
N TYR A 54 15.80 4.44 -5.50
CA TYR A 54 14.89 3.43 -4.97
C TYR A 54 15.47 2.02 -5.18
N PRO A 55 15.71 1.21 -4.14
CA PRO A 55 16.36 -0.09 -4.31
C PRO A 55 15.45 -1.10 -5.01
N ASP A 56 15.98 -1.81 -6.01
CA ASP A 56 15.22 -2.83 -6.73
C ASP A 56 14.85 -4.02 -5.84
N GLY A 57 15.74 -4.41 -4.91
CA GLY A 57 15.43 -5.46 -3.92
C GLY A 57 14.22 -5.11 -3.05
N LEU A 58 14.10 -3.84 -2.63
CA LEU A 58 12.93 -3.36 -1.90
C LEU A 58 11.68 -3.38 -2.79
N ARG A 59 11.80 -2.89 -4.03
CA ARG A 59 10.69 -2.85 -5.00
C ARG A 59 10.11 -4.24 -5.22
N GLN A 60 10.96 -5.22 -5.55
CA GLN A 60 10.55 -6.59 -5.83
C GLN A 60 9.91 -7.26 -4.61
N ALA A 61 10.51 -7.10 -3.42
CA ALA A 61 9.97 -7.65 -2.20
C ALA A 61 8.60 -7.05 -1.84
N THR A 62 8.44 -5.73 -1.97
CA THR A 62 7.15 -5.05 -1.74
C THR A 62 6.09 -5.55 -2.73
N ILE A 63 6.41 -5.60 -4.02
CA ILE A 63 5.48 -6.10 -5.05
C ILE A 63 5.04 -7.53 -4.72
N ALA A 64 5.98 -8.44 -4.50
CA ALA A 64 5.69 -9.84 -4.23
C ALA A 64 4.81 -10.03 -2.98
N LYS A 65 5.16 -9.34 -1.88
CA LYS A 65 4.42 -9.43 -0.62
C LYS A 65 3.01 -8.86 -0.75
N PHE A 66 2.90 -7.60 -1.17
CA PHE A 66 1.63 -6.87 -1.06
C PHE A 66 0.66 -7.18 -2.21
N LEU A 67 1.11 -7.62 -3.39
CA LEU A 67 0.17 -8.14 -4.39
C LEU A 67 -0.53 -9.40 -3.90
N TRP A 68 0.23 -10.35 -3.32
CA TRP A 68 -0.35 -11.56 -2.76
C TRP A 68 -1.30 -11.24 -1.60
N GLU A 69 -0.92 -10.32 -0.71
CA GLU A 69 -1.79 -9.90 0.40
C GLU A 69 -3.05 -9.17 -0.08
N ALA A 70 -2.99 -8.38 -1.15
CA ALA A 70 -4.14 -7.70 -1.75
C ALA A 70 -5.15 -8.70 -2.31
N ASP A 71 -4.67 -9.70 -3.08
CA ASP A 71 -5.48 -10.80 -3.59
C ASP A 71 -6.12 -11.60 -2.47
N PHE A 72 -5.32 -11.98 -1.47
CA PHE A 72 -5.78 -12.80 -0.37
C PHE A 72 -6.85 -12.08 0.44
N SER A 73 -6.69 -10.78 0.66
CA SER A 73 -7.65 -9.96 1.40
C SER A 73 -8.96 -9.82 0.63
N VAL A 74 -8.93 -9.51 -0.67
CA VAL A 74 -10.16 -9.36 -1.46
C VAL A 74 -10.89 -10.70 -1.63
N ALA A 75 -10.15 -11.81 -1.75
CA ALA A 75 -10.73 -13.15 -1.75
C ALA A 75 -11.41 -13.51 -0.41
N ASN A 76 -10.87 -13.04 0.72
CA ASN A 76 -11.51 -13.21 2.02
C ASN A 76 -12.73 -12.31 2.19
N ALA A 77 -12.73 -11.10 1.64
CA ALA A 77 -13.91 -10.22 1.67
C ALA A 77 -15.14 -10.91 1.06
N LYS A 78 -14.99 -11.72 0.02
CA LYS A 78 -16.09 -12.53 -0.58
C LYS A 78 -16.80 -13.43 0.42
N LYS A 79 -16.11 -13.91 1.44
CA LYS A 79 -16.70 -14.78 2.47
C LYS A 79 -17.73 -14.03 3.33
N ALA A 80 -17.70 -12.70 3.35
CA ALA A 80 -18.68 -11.86 4.04
C ALA A 80 -20.08 -11.91 3.38
N ILE A 81 -20.15 -12.14 2.06
CA ILE A 81 -21.39 -12.06 1.27
C ILE A 81 -22.47 -13.01 1.81
N GLY A 82 -22.09 -14.22 2.19
CA GLY A 82 -23.03 -15.22 2.71
C GLY A 82 -23.68 -14.82 4.04
N ARG A 83 -22.99 -14.00 4.83
CA ARG A 83 -23.36 -13.62 6.21
C ARG A 83 -23.76 -12.14 6.34
N ASN A 84 -23.76 -11.40 5.24
CA ASN A 84 -23.91 -9.94 5.22
C ASN A 84 -22.95 -9.24 6.21
N ASP A 85 -21.73 -9.77 6.36
CA ASP A 85 -20.76 -9.30 7.36
C ASP A 85 -20.00 -8.08 6.84
N VAL A 86 -20.65 -6.93 6.95
CA VAL A 86 -20.14 -5.63 6.47
C VAL A 86 -18.81 -5.29 7.13
N SER A 87 -18.65 -5.58 8.42
CA SER A 87 -17.42 -5.25 9.17
C SER A 87 -16.24 -6.09 8.69
N TYR A 88 -16.44 -7.39 8.51
CA TYR A 88 -15.40 -8.28 7.99
C TYR A 88 -14.99 -7.91 6.56
N ALA A 89 -15.96 -7.56 5.70
CA ALA A 89 -15.67 -7.03 4.38
C ALA A 89 -14.89 -5.71 4.45
N ALA A 90 -15.31 -4.75 5.28
CA ALA A 90 -14.63 -3.47 5.45
C ALA A 90 -13.14 -3.65 5.78
N GLY A 91 -12.83 -4.52 6.75
CA GLY A 91 -11.46 -4.78 7.19
C GLY A 91 -10.60 -5.35 6.07
N HIS A 92 -11.12 -6.34 5.33
CA HIS A 92 -10.40 -6.92 4.20
C HIS A 92 -10.23 -5.95 3.04
N LEU A 93 -11.25 -5.15 2.70
CA LEU A 93 -11.16 -4.17 1.62
C LEU A 93 -10.21 -3.02 1.96
N PHE A 94 -10.18 -2.55 3.20
CA PHE A 94 -9.18 -1.59 3.67
C PHE A 94 -7.75 -2.16 3.55
N ARG A 95 -7.56 -3.43 3.93
CA ARG A 95 -6.28 -4.11 3.76
C ARG A 95 -5.89 -4.25 2.29
N THR A 96 -6.84 -4.60 1.41
CA THR A 96 -6.64 -4.64 -0.05
C THR A 96 -6.15 -3.30 -0.57
N VAL A 97 -6.80 -2.18 -0.21
CA VAL A 97 -6.37 -0.83 -0.60
C VAL A 97 -4.95 -0.54 -0.11
N SER A 98 -4.68 -0.81 1.16
CA SER A 98 -3.38 -0.52 1.77
C SER A 98 -2.25 -1.30 1.09
N CYS A 99 -2.50 -2.54 0.70
CA CYS A 99 -1.56 -3.36 -0.06
C CYS A 99 -1.36 -2.83 -1.50
N MET A 100 -2.42 -2.44 -2.21
CA MET A 100 -2.29 -1.84 -3.54
C MET A 100 -1.50 -0.53 -3.49
N VAL A 101 -1.73 0.32 -2.49
CA VAL A 101 -0.97 1.55 -2.27
C VAL A 101 0.53 1.26 -2.11
N GLN A 102 0.91 0.28 -1.28
CA GLN A 102 2.32 -0.14 -1.17
C GLN A 102 2.92 -0.48 -2.53
N VAL A 103 2.21 -1.27 -3.34
CA VAL A 103 2.66 -1.67 -4.69
C VAL A 103 2.78 -0.47 -5.62
N LEU A 104 1.78 0.41 -5.67
CA LEU A 104 1.78 1.56 -6.57
C LEU A 104 2.91 2.55 -6.23
N PHE A 105 3.21 2.78 -4.95
CA PHE A 105 4.34 3.61 -4.55
C PHE A 105 5.67 3.07 -5.10
N VAL A 106 5.92 1.76 -4.95
CA VAL A 106 7.18 1.18 -5.41
C VAL A 106 7.27 1.05 -6.93
N CYS A 107 6.15 0.88 -7.63
CA CYS A 107 6.12 0.92 -9.11
C CYS A 107 6.55 2.28 -9.65
N ASN A 108 6.32 3.35 -8.88
CA ASN A 108 6.70 4.72 -9.21
C ASN A 108 8.04 5.17 -8.57
N GLY A 109 8.72 4.28 -7.82
CA GLY A 109 10.00 4.60 -7.18
C GLY A 109 9.87 5.62 -6.04
N VAL A 110 8.70 5.69 -5.40
CA VAL A 110 8.39 6.60 -4.30
C VAL A 110 8.34 5.82 -3.00
N TYR A 111 8.95 6.34 -1.94
CA TYR A 111 8.83 5.73 -0.61
C TYR A 111 7.50 6.15 0.03
N LEU A 112 6.74 5.17 0.53
CA LEU A 112 5.53 5.42 1.30
C LEU A 112 5.88 5.69 2.76
N LEU A 113 5.55 6.89 3.25
CA LEU A 113 5.78 7.25 4.65
C LEU A 113 4.65 6.84 5.59
N ASN A 114 3.40 6.93 5.15
CA ASN A 114 2.25 6.49 5.93
C ASN A 114 1.03 6.38 5.02
N GLU A 115 -0.04 5.77 5.54
CA GLU A 115 -1.29 5.57 4.80
C GLU A 115 -2.11 6.84 4.57
N LYS A 116 -1.85 7.94 5.29
CA LYS A 116 -2.69 9.14 5.24
C LYS A 116 -2.51 9.86 3.90
N GLY A 117 -3.61 9.99 3.16
CA GLY A 117 -3.62 10.62 1.84
C GLY A 117 -2.90 9.82 0.76
N ALA A 118 -2.44 8.60 1.05
CA ALA A 118 -1.67 7.80 0.11
C ALA A 118 -2.50 7.38 -1.12
N VAL A 119 -3.79 7.13 -0.95
CA VAL A 119 -4.73 6.85 -2.07
C VAL A 119 -4.80 8.03 -3.04
N ALA A 120 -4.98 9.25 -2.53
CA ALA A 120 -5.02 10.46 -3.35
C ALA A 120 -3.67 10.76 -4.02
N GLN A 121 -2.55 10.37 -3.40
CA GLN A 121 -1.23 10.44 -4.04
C GLN A 121 -1.10 9.46 -5.20
N CYS A 122 -1.60 8.23 -5.06
CA CYS A 122 -1.58 7.24 -6.12
C CYS A 122 -2.30 7.72 -7.39
N ASP A 123 -3.39 8.47 -7.27
CA ASP A 123 -4.16 9.02 -8.40
C ASP A 123 -3.32 9.97 -9.28
N ARG A 124 -2.24 10.53 -8.73
CA ARG A 124 -1.32 11.44 -9.43
C ARG A 124 -0.11 10.73 -10.04
N PHE A 125 0.02 9.43 -9.81
CA PHE A 125 1.16 8.68 -10.31
C PHE A 125 1.02 8.36 -11.81
N PRO A 126 2.13 8.39 -12.57
CA PRO A 126 2.13 7.92 -13.95
C PRO A 126 1.74 6.44 -14.09
N LYS A 127 2.05 5.64 -13.07
CA LYS A 127 1.73 4.20 -13.01
C LYS A 127 0.70 3.94 -11.92
N ALA A 128 -0.58 4.13 -12.24
CA ALA A 128 -1.71 3.83 -11.36
C ALA A 128 -2.96 3.40 -12.17
N PRO A 129 -3.89 2.65 -11.55
CA PRO A 129 -5.21 2.44 -12.11
C PRO A 129 -5.90 3.77 -12.42
N ILE A 130 -6.66 3.83 -13.51
CA ILE A 130 -7.45 5.02 -13.85
C ILE A 130 -8.52 5.24 -12.77
N ASP A 131 -8.67 6.50 -12.35
CA ASP A 131 -9.64 6.97 -11.37
C ASP A 131 -9.56 6.20 -10.03
N PHE A 132 -8.35 5.84 -9.59
CA PHE A 132 -8.08 4.96 -8.45
C PHE A 132 -8.78 5.43 -7.18
N GLU A 133 -8.63 6.71 -6.82
CA GLU A 133 -9.27 7.27 -5.61
C GLU A 133 -10.80 7.23 -5.71
N SER A 134 -11.34 7.62 -6.87
CA SER A 134 -12.79 7.70 -7.05
C SER A 134 -13.46 6.32 -6.99
N ARG A 135 -12.80 5.29 -7.53
CA ARG A 135 -13.30 3.90 -7.54
C ARG A 135 -13.18 3.25 -6.17
N ILE A 136 -12.15 3.58 -5.39
CA ILE A 136 -12.07 3.18 -3.98
C ILE A 136 -13.22 3.80 -3.19
N ARG A 137 -13.47 5.10 -3.38
CA ARG A 137 -14.60 5.81 -2.75
C ARG A 137 -15.94 5.19 -3.13
N GLU A 138 -16.16 4.86 -4.41
CA GLU A 138 -17.36 4.15 -4.85
C GLU A 138 -17.50 2.78 -4.17
N GLY A 139 -16.42 1.99 -4.14
CA GLY A 139 -16.41 0.69 -3.48
C GLY A 139 -16.80 0.76 -2.01
N PHE A 140 -16.29 1.76 -1.28
CA PHE A 140 -16.70 1.98 0.11
C PHE A 140 -18.13 2.54 0.25
N ALA A 141 -18.60 3.36 -0.68
CA ALA A 141 -19.98 3.84 -0.67
C ALA A 141 -21.01 2.71 -0.89
N CYS A 142 -20.63 1.67 -1.63
CA CYS A 142 -21.43 0.45 -1.81
C CYS A 142 -21.33 -0.53 -0.63
N LEU A 143 -20.61 -0.22 0.45
CA LEU A 143 -20.41 -1.16 1.53
C LEU A 143 -21.61 -1.16 2.49
N SER A 144 -22.61 -1.99 2.19
CA SER A 144 -23.85 -2.14 2.97
C SER A 144 -24.15 -3.62 3.28
N ALA A 145 -25.17 -3.87 4.12
CA ALA A 145 -25.64 -5.23 4.41
C ALA A 145 -26.46 -5.84 3.25
N ASP A 146 -26.77 -5.05 2.23
CA ASP A 146 -27.38 -5.56 1.00
C ASP A 146 -26.37 -6.42 0.22
N ARG A 147 -26.82 -7.59 -0.21
CA ARG A 147 -25.95 -8.57 -0.88
C ARG A 147 -25.43 -8.06 -2.22
N SER A 148 -26.25 -7.32 -2.96
CA SER A 148 -25.90 -6.82 -4.29
C SER A 148 -24.88 -5.70 -4.19
N ASP A 149 -25.09 -4.77 -3.26
CA ASP A 149 -24.17 -3.69 -2.91
C ASP A 149 -22.81 -4.24 -2.43
N LEU A 150 -22.82 -5.18 -1.49
CA LEU A 150 -21.60 -5.81 -0.98
C LEU A 150 -20.82 -6.54 -2.08
N SER A 151 -21.53 -7.24 -2.97
CA SER A 151 -20.91 -7.91 -4.13
C SER A 151 -20.33 -6.90 -5.12
N LYS A 152 -21.01 -5.77 -5.36
CA LYS A 152 -20.53 -4.68 -6.20
C LYS A 152 -19.26 -4.05 -5.62
N ALA A 153 -19.25 -3.74 -4.33
CA ALA A 153 -18.08 -3.21 -3.63
C ALA A 153 -16.86 -4.13 -3.84
N ILE A 154 -17.01 -5.42 -3.53
CA ILE A 154 -15.91 -6.39 -3.67
C ILE A 154 -15.44 -6.50 -5.12
N GLY A 155 -16.36 -6.55 -6.10
CA GLY A 155 -16.02 -6.60 -7.52
C GLY A 155 -15.20 -5.40 -8.02
N LEU A 156 -15.47 -4.20 -7.48
CA LEU A 156 -14.67 -2.99 -7.77
C LEU A 156 -13.22 -3.17 -7.28
N PHE A 157 -13.03 -3.60 -6.03
CA PHE A 157 -11.68 -3.84 -5.48
C PHE A 157 -10.95 -4.97 -6.20
N GLU A 158 -11.62 -6.05 -6.61
CA GLU A 158 -10.99 -7.10 -7.41
C GLU A 158 -10.48 -6.59 -8.75
N THR A 159 -11.22 -5.65 -9.36
CA THR A 159 -10.82 -5.04 -10.61
C THR A 159 -9.58 -4.17 -10.42
N LEU A 160 -9.55 -3.35 -9.36
CA LEU A 160 -8.38 -2.55 -8.99
C LEU A 160 -7.15 -3.41 -8.69
N VAL A 161 -7.32 -4.56 -8.04
CA VAL A 161 -6.21 -5.51 -7.78
C VAL A 161 -5.64 -6.05 -9.10
N ARG A 162 -6.49 -6.45 -10.06
CA ARG A 162 -6.04 -6.91 -11.38
C ARG A 162 -5.29 -5.83 -12.15
N GLU A 163 -5.76 -4.59 -12.11
CA GLU A 163 -5.09 -3.46 -12.76
C GLU A 163 -3.74 -3.15 -12.10
N THR A 164 -3.69 -3.14 -10.76
CA THR A 164 -2.45 -2.97 -9.99
C THR A 164 -1.41 -4.03 -10.33
N LYS A 165 -1.83 -5.29 -10.49
CA LYS A 165 -0.95 -6.39 -10.96
C LYS A 165 -0.35 -6.11 -12.33
N LYS A 166 -1.18 -5.66 -13.29
CA LYS A 166 -0.70 -5.34 -14.65
C LYS A 166 0.34 -4.22 -14.63
N ILE A 167 0.17 -3.24 -13.75
CA ILE A 167 1.14 -2.13 -13.57
C ILE A 167 2.46 -2.61 -12.97
N ALA A 168 2.40 -3.60 -12.10
CA ALA A 168 3.57 -4.17 -11.42
C ALA A 168 4.28 -5.28 -12.21
N SER A 169 3.76 -5.67 -13.37
CA SER A 169 4.32 -6.70 -14.25
C SER A 169 5.37 -6.16 -15.20
#